data_AF-A0A8C5HK46-F1
#
_entry.id   AF-A0A8C5HK46-F1
#
_cell.length_a   1.000
_cell.length_b   1.000
_cell.length_c   1.000
_cell.angle_alpha   90.00
_cell.angle_beta   90.00
_cell.angle_gamma   90.00
#
_symmetry.space_group_name_H-M   'P 1'
#
loop_
_entity.id
_entity.type
_entity.pdbx_description
1 polymer ?
#
loop_
_entity_poly.entity_id
_entity_poly.type
_entity_poly.pdbx_seq_one_letter_code
_entity_poly.pdbx_strand_id
1 'polypeptide(L)'
;PESDKDRWINEEDERGGEGAEKEGERSSDEGFMGMTPLLQAHHAMEKMEEFVHKVWEGRWRVIPHDVLPDWLKDNDFLLHGHRPPMPSFRACFKSIFRIHTETANIWTHLLGCLFFPLPGPHVHVQTQHVFRGSVQEKVVIGMFFLGAVLCLSFSWLFHTVYCGTTVGIAFLIMGSFPCFIYLMVCVLVSVTSPVCCCVLQVCLWVLGLSGVVPTLHFVISEGLIKATAIGQIGWLLLMAILYITGACLYAARIPERFFPGKCDIWFHSHQLFHILVVAGAFVHFHGVCNLQEFRYTVGAGCADDGAP
;
A
#
# COMPACT_ATOMS: atom_id res chain seq x y z
N PRO A 1 1.61 65.89 43.72
CA PRO A 1 1.47 65.21 45.02
C PRO A 1 0.04 65.39 45.52
N GLU A 2 -0.67 64.27 45.67
CA GLU A 2 -1.98 64.18 46.35
C GLU A 2 -3.12 64.98 45.68
N SER A 3 -4.38 64.59 45.75
CA SER A 3 -5.08 63.40 46.22
C SER A 3 -6.56 63.69 45.89
N ASP A 4 -7.28 62.62 45.61
CA ASP A 4 -8.72 62.48 45.75
C ASP A 4 -9.70 63.30 44.91
N LYS A 5 -10.56 62.50 44.28
CA LYS A 5 -11.70 62.84 43.44
C LYS A 5 -12.91 63.09 44.33
N ASP A 6 -13.26 64.36 44.49
CA ASP A 6 -14.61 64.78 44.87
C ASP A 6 -15.39 65.21 43.61
N ARG A 7 -16.41 64.45 43.20
CA ARG A 7 -17.60 65.04 42.55
C ARG A 7 -18.83 64.11 42.53
N TRP A 8 -19.70 64.27 43.54
CA TRP A 8 -21.19 64.23 43.59
C TRP A 8 -21.94 63.09 42.87
N ILE A 9 -22.62 62.17 43.58
CA ILE A 9 -24.04 62.18 44.03
C ILE A 9 -25.07 62.25 42.89
N ASN A 10 -25.84 61.16 42.73
CA ASN A 10 -27.31 61.05 42.49
C ASN A 10 -27.61 59.61 42.03
N GLU A 11 -28.20 58.78 42.88
CA GLU A 11 -29.66 58.50 42.97
C GLU A 11 -30.14 57.44 41.96
N GLU A 12 -30.71 56.39 42.55
CA GLU A 12 -31.58 55.31 42.07
C GLU A 12 -32.07 55.37 40.60
N ASP A 13 -31.84 54.29 39.85
CA ASP A 13 -32.94 53.67 39.11
C ASP A 13 -32.66 52.19 38.74
N GLU A 14 -33.62 51.37 39.15
CA GLU A 14 -34.09 50.08 38.59
C GLU A 14 -33.13 48.92 38.23
N ARG A 15 -33.05 48.00 39.20
CA ARG A 15 -33.46 46.58 39.10
C ARG A 15 -32.83 45.73 37.98
N GLY A 16 -31.66 45.16 38.28
CA GLY A 16 -31.06 44.01 37.57
C GLY A 16 -30.26 43.11 38.53
N GLY A 17 -30.40 41.79 38.36
CA GLY A 17 -29.71 40.76 39.16
C GLY A 17 -30.62 39.53 39.34
N GLU A 18 -30.87 38.71 38.33
CA GLU A 18 -29.99 37.64 37.81
C GLU A 18 -29.41 36.69 38.87
N GLY A 19 -29.78 35.41 38.75
CA GLY A 19 -28.97 34.29 39.20
C GLY A 19 -29.71 33.17 39.94
N ALA A 20 -30.25 32.20 39.18
CA ALA A 20 -30.15 30.75 39.41
C ALA A 20 -31.39 29.99 38.89
N GLU A 21 -31.26 29.30 37.76
CA GLU A 21 -31.34 27.82 37.68
C GLU A 21 -31.32 27.38 36.20
N LYS A 22 -30.35 26.51 35.91
CA LYS A 22 -30.00 26.02 34.58
C LYS A 22 -30.88 24.83 34.19
N GLU A 23 -31.56 24.99 33.06
CA GLU A 23 -31.62 24.05 31.93
C GLU A 23 -31.90 22.58 32.26
N GLY A 24 -33.16 22.30 32.60
CA GLY A 24 -33.78 20.99 32.35
C GLY A 24 -34.27 20.90 30.90
N GLU A 25 -33.82 19.86 30.20
CA GLU A 25 -34.41 19.25 28.99
C GLU A 25 -35.52 20.04 28.27
N ARG A 26 -35.14 21.08 27.52
CA ARG A 26 -36.06 21.66 26.54
C ARG A 26 -36.01 20.84 25.26
N SER A 27 -36.83 19.79 25.25
CA SER A 27 -37.61 19.31 24.11
C SER A 27 -37.05 19.73 22.74
N SER A 28 -36.32 18.81 22.12
CA SER A 28 -35.96 18.83 20.69
C SER A 28 -37.19 18.74 19.75
N ASP A 29 -38.41 18.66 20.28
CA ASP A 29 -39.65 18.64 19.52
C ASP A 29 -40.14 20.05 19.09
N GLU A 30 -39.67 21.13 19.72
CA GLU A 30 -40.17 22.49 19.37
C GLU A 30 -39.67 22.99 18.00
N GLY A 31 -38.55 22.45 17.49
CA GLY A 31 -38.07 22.71 16.11
C GLY A 31 -38.67 21.79 15.05
N PHE A 32 -39.31 20.68 15.46
CA PHE A 32 -39.87 19.67 14.55
C PHE A 32 -41.28 20.05 14.09
N MET A 33 -42.06 20.72 14.95
CA MET A 33 -43.47 21.05 14.69
C MET A 33 -43.67 22.37 13.90
N GLY A 34 -42.60 23.13 13.66
CA GLY A 34 -42.61 24.40 12.89
C GLY A 34 -42.04 24.31 11.47
N MET A 35 -41.57 23.13 11.06
CA MET A 35 -41.06 22.91 9.70
C MET A 35 -42.19 22.74 8.69
N THR A 36 -41.98 23.24 7.47
CA THR A 36 -42.89 22.93 6.38
C THR A 36 -42.91 21.41 6.16
N PRO A 37 -44.04 20.80 5.77
CA PRO A 37 -44.14 19.36 5.55
C PRO A 37 -43.06 18.81 4.61
N LEU A 38 -42.58 19.64 3.69
CA LEU A 38 -41.51 19.32 2.74
C LEU A 38 -40.13 19.26 3.41
N LEU A 39 -39.83 20.15 4.36
CA LEU A 39 -38.57 20.13 5.12
C LEU A 39 -38.51 18.95 6.10
N GLN A 40 -39.66 18.61 6.70
CA GLN A 40 -39.79 17.44 7.57
C GLN A 40 -39.62 16.14 6.78
N ALA A 41 -40.18 16.06 5.57
CA ALA A 41 -39.96 14.94 4.66
C ALA A 41 -38.49 14.84 4.22
N HIS A 42 -37.84 15.97 3.91
CA HIS A 42 -36.42 16.00 3.54
C HIS A 42 -35.51 15.51 4.68
N HIS A 43 -35.72 15.98 5.91
CA HIS A 43 -34.95 15.55 7.07
C HIS A 43 -35.22 14.07 7.45
N ALA A 44 -36.46 13.60 7.26
CA ALA A 44 -36.79 12.18 7.42
C ALA A 44 -36.12 11.31 6.34
N MET A 45 -36.06 11.79 5.10
CA MET A 45 -35.32 11.14 4.00
C MET A 45 -33.82 11.10 4.30
N GLU A 46 -33.23 12.18 4.77
CA GLU A 46 -31.80 12.25 5.12
C GLU A 46 -31.45 11.28 6.26
N LYS A 47 -32.29 11.18 7.29
CA LYS A 47 -32.13 10.16 8.36
C LYS A 47 -32.34 8.73 7.87
N MET A 48 -33.27 8.52 6.93
CA MET A 48 -33.46 7.22 6.30
C MET A 48 -32.25 6.85 5.44
N GLU A 49 -31.68 7.78 4.69
CA GLU A 49 -30.45 7.60 3.94
C GLU A 49 -29.29 7.25 4.87
N GLU A 50 -29.10 7.98 5.97
CA GLU A 50 -28.09 7.66 6.99
C GLU A 50 -28.29 6.27 7.60
N PHE A 51 -29.53 5.90 7.92
CA PHE A 51 -29.85 4.58 8.47
C PHE A 51 -29.60 3.47 7.44
N VAL A 52 -30.03 3.66 6.19
CA VAL A 52 -29.77 2.74 5.08
C VAL A 52 -28.27 2.61 4.86
N HIS A 53 -27.51 3.70 4.88
CA HIS A 53 -26.05 3.68 4.80
C HIS A 53 -25.43 2.87 5.96
N LYS A 54 -25.86 3.09 7.21
CA LYS A 54 -25.39 2.32 8.38
C LYS A 54 -25.76 0.83 8.31
N VAL A 55 -26.94 0.49 7.82
CA VAL A 55 -27.40 -0.90 7.65
C VAL A 55 -26.65 -1.57 6.48
N TRP A 56 -26.39 -0.83 5.40
CA TRP A 56 -25.64 -1.27 4.23
C TRP A 56 -24.17 -1.53 4.56
N GLU A 57 -23.55 -0.69 5.39
CA GLU A 57 -22.20 -0.91 5.95
C GLU A 57 -22.07 -2.27 6.67
N GLY A 58 -23.18 -2.77 7.26
CA GLY A 58 -23.24 -4.08 7.88
C GLY A 58 -23.52 -5.26 6.94
N ARG A 59 -24.10 -5.02 5.75
CA ARG A 59 -24.67 -6.07 4.86
C ARG A 59 -24.47 -5.84 3.37
N TRP A 60 -23.33 -5.31 2.93
CA TRP A 60 -23.04 -5.17 1.50
C TRP A 60 -23.01 -6.54 0.79
N ARG A 61 -23.45 -6.59 -0.45
CA ARG A 61 -23.38 -7.78 -1.33
C ARG A 61 -22.40 -7.53 -2.46
N VAL A 62 -21.78 -8.60 -2.95
CA VAL A 62 -20.96 -8.52 -4.17
C VAL A 62 -21.84 -8.14 -5.35
N ILE A 63 -21.29 -7.35 -6.26
CA ILE A 63 -21.97 -6.85 -7.45
C ILE A 63 -21.30 -7.37 -8.73
N PRO A 64 -22.06 -7.50 -9.83
CA PRO A 64 -21.50 -7.82 -11.13
C PRO A 64 -20.69 -6.64 -11.72
N HIS A 65 -19.84 -6.92 -12.70
CA HIS A 65 -18.91 -5.96 -13.28
C HIS A 65 -19.60 -4.83 -14.06
N ASP A 66 -20.71 -5.13 -14.72
CA ASP A 66 -21.49 -4.19 -15.54
C ASP A 66 -22.01 -2.98 -14.75
N VAL A 67 -22.36 -3.18 -13.48
CA VAL A 67 -22.89 -2.13 -12.59
C VAL A 67 -21.81 -1.40 -11.79
N LEU A 68 -20.53 -1.72 -11.96
CA LEU A 68 -19.45 -1.00 -11.30
C LEU A 68 -19.35 0.44 -11.81
N PRO A 69 -18.87 1.38 -10.98
CA PRO A 69 -18.44 2.69 -11.47
C PRO A 69 -17.14 2.56 -12.29
N ASP A 70 -16.93 3.45 -13.25
CA ASP A 70 -15.84 3.30 -14.24
C ASP A 70 -14.44 3.26 -13.63
N TRP A 71 -14.21 3.95 -12.52
CA TRP A 71 -12.91 3.94 -11.82
C TRP A 71 -12.60 2.59 -11.14
N LEU A 72 -13.60 1.73 -10.96
CA LEU A 72 -13.50 0.39 -10.36
C LEU A 72 -13.53 -0.73 -11.41
N LYS A 73 -13.73 -0.39 -12.69
CA LYS A 73 -13.68 -1.32 -13.83
C LYS A 73 -12.26 -1.44 -14.36
N ASP A 74 -11.44 -2.24 -13.69
CA ASP A 74 -10.06 -2.49 -14.10
C ASP A 74 -9.93 -3.63 -15.11
N ASN A 75 -10.71 -4.70 -14.93
CA ASN A 75 -10.60 -5.95 -15.69
C ASN A 75 -11.97 -6.55 -16.06
N ASP A 76 -12.37 -6.36 -17.32
CA ASP A 76 -13.65 -6.84 -17.88
C ASP A 76 -13.79 -8.38 -17.91
N PHE A 77 -12.72 -9.14 -17.67
CA PHE A 77 -12.78 -10.61 -17.62
C PHE A 77 -13.27 -11.14 -16.25
N LEU A 78 -13.24 -10.30 -15.21
CA LEU A 78 -13.77 -10.62 -13.89
C LEU A 78 -15.23 -10.18 -13.84
N LEU A 79 -16.17 -11.12 -13.90
CA LEU A 79 -17.58 -10.80 -14.19
C LEU A 79 -18.39 -10.57 -12.92
N HIS A 80 -18.10 -11.29 -11.85
CA HIS A 80 -18.81 -11.22 -10.58
C HIS A 80 -17.85 -11.13 -9.38
N GLY A 81 -18.42 -10.95 -8.18
CA GLY A 81 -17.64 -10.98 -6.94
C GLY A 81 -17.01 -9.64 -6.55
N HIS A 82 -17.35 -8.54 -7.23
CA HIS A 82 -16.79 -7.22 -6.97
C HIS A 82 -17.41 -6.57 -5.74
N ARG A 83 -16.61 -5.76 -5.03
CA ARG A 83 -17.12 -4.95 -3.91
C ARG A 83 -17.84 -3.72 -4.46
N PRO A 84 -19.00 -3.33 -3.90
CA PRO A 84 -19.61 -2.04 -4.23
C PRO A 84 -18.72 -0.89 -3.73
N PRO A 85 -18.90 0.33 -4.26
CA PRO A 85 -18.25 1.51 -3.71
C PRO A 85 -18.67 1.69 -2.25
N MET A 86 -17.68 1.74 -1.35
CA MET A 86 -17.91 1.83 0.10
C MET A 86 -17.28 3.13 0.63
N PRO A 87 -18.08 4.07 1.18
CA PRO A 87 -17.54 5.33 1.72
C PRO A 87 -16.85 5.16 3.08
N SER A 88 -16.94 3.98 3.71
CA SER A 88 -16.46 3.72 5.07
C SER A 88 -15.22 2.84 5.09
N PHE A 89 -14.12 3.36 5.65
CA PHE A 89 -12.89 2.59 5.88
C PHE A 89 -13.11 1.34 6.71
N ARG A 90 -13.96 1.45 7.76
CA ARG A 90 -14.25 0.32 8.63
C ARG A 90 -14.88 -0.82 7.84
N ALA A 91 -15.73 -0.51 6.85
CA ALA A 91 -16.29 -1.50 5.95
C ALA A 91 -15.22 -2.10 5.01
N CYS A 92 -14.31 -1.28 4.48
CA CYS A 92 -13.16 -1.74 3.67
C CYS A 92 -12.25 -2.69 4.45
N PHE A 93 -11.81 -2.35 5.66
CA PHE A 93 -10.98 -3.25 6.49
C PHE A 93 -11.74 -4.50 6.94
N LYS A 94 -13.05 -4.39 7.23
CA LYS A 94 -13.87 -5.56 7.53
C LYS A 94 -14.03 -6.49 6.31
N SER A 95 -13.89 -5.95 5.09
CA SER A 95 -13.95 -6.75 3.86
C SER A 95 -12.79 -7.73 3.71
N ILE A 96 -11.65 -7.51 4.38
CA ILE A 96 -10.50 -8.45 4.40
C ILE A 96 -10.93 -9.87 4.78
N PHE A 97 -11.92 -10.00 5.67
CA PHE A 97 -12.46 -11.28 6.13
C PHE A 97 -13.68 -11.77 5.32
N ARG A 98 -13.95 -11.17 4.16
CA ARG A 98 -15.01 -11.57 3.23
C ARG A 98 -14.40 -12.02 1.90
N ILE A 99 -15.16 -12.85 1.19
CA ILE A 99 -14.78 -13.36 -0.12
C ILE A 99 -15.30 -12.40 -1.20
N HIS A 100 -14.37 -11.89 -2.01
CA HIS A 100 -14.58 -11.02 -3.15
C HIS A 100 -13.34 -11.07 -4.06
N THR A 101 -13.38 -10.42 -5.22
CA THR A 101 -12.28 -10.41 -6.22
C THR A 101 -10.93 -10.00 -5.63
N GLU A 102 -10.93 -9.00 -4.74
CA GLU A 102 -9.72 -8.49 -4.09
C GLU A 102 -9.19 -9.32 -2.90
N THR A 103 -9.86 -10.40 -2.50
CA THR A 103 -9.51 -11.14 -1.27
C THR A 103 -8.09 -11.68 -1.34
N ALA A 104 -7.74 -12.44 -2.37
CA ALA A 104 -6.41 -13.02 -2.44
C ALA A 104 -5.32 -11.94 -2.65
N ASN A 105 -5.60 -10.88 -3.43
CA ASN A 105 -4.67 -9.75 -3.61
C ASN A 105 -4.28 -9.09 -2.27
N ILE A 106 -5.24 -8.95 -1.35
CA ILE A 106 -4.97 -8.44 0.00
C ILE A 106 -4.13 -9.45 0.78
N TRP A 107 -4.57 -10.70 0.85
CA TRP A 107 -3.96 -11.71 1.71
C TRP A 107 -2.54 -12.09 1.26
N THR A 108 -2.25 -12.16 -0.04
CA THR A 108 -0.90 -12.50 -0.55
C THR A 108 0.15 -11.50 -0.07
N HIS A 109 -0.11 -10.22 -0.21
CA HIS A 109 0.83 -9.17 0.22
C HIS A 109 0.74 -8.84 1.71
N LEU A 110 -0.41 -9.02 2.37
CA LEU A 110 -0.52 -8.91 3.83
C LEU A 110 0.30 -9.99 4.52
N LEU A 111 0.14 -11.25 4.11
CA LEU A 111 0.95 -12.35 4.63
C LEU A 111 2.41 -12.16 4.28
N GLY A 112 2.73 -11.78 3.03
CA GLY A 112 4.08 -11.42 2.63
C GLY A 112 4.69 -10.37 3.57
N CYS A 113 3.97 -9.29 3.85
CA CYS A 113 4.40 -8.21 4.74
C CYS A 113 4.66 -8.68 6.18
N LEU A 114 3.89 -9.66 6.67
CA LEU A 114 4.07 -10.23 8.01
C LEU A 114 5.23 -11.23 8.06
N PHE A 115 5.42 -12.03 7.00
CA PHE A 115 6.43 -13.08 6.93
C PHE A 115 7.82 -12.56 6.56
N PHE A 116 7.93 -11.56 5.68
CA PHE A 116 9.23 -11.03 5.22
C PHE A 116 10.13 -10.52 6.36
N PRO A 117 9.61 -9.89 7.43
CA PRO A 117 10.39 -9.51 8.59
C PRO A 117 10.82 -10.67 9.50
N LEU A 118 10.13 -11.82 9.50
CA LEU A 118 10.41 -12.91 10.47
C LEU A 118 11.78 -13.58 10.31
N PRO A 119 12.28 -13.82 9.08
CA PRO A 119 13.67 -14.22 8.87
C PRO A 119 14.66 -13.14 9.36
N GLY A 120 14.26 -11.88 9.41
CA GLY A 120 15.11 -10.74 9.77
C GLY A 120 15.82 -10.92 11.11
N PRO A 121 15.12 -11.16 12.24
CA PRO A 121 15.74 -11.46 13.53
C PRO A 121 16.59 -12.72 13.54
N HIS A 122 16.17 -13.81 12.87
CA HIS A 122 16.97 -15.05 12.81
C HIS A 122 18.27 -14.81 12.05
N VAL A 123 18.19 -14.18 10.87
CA VAL A 123 19.33 -13.77 10.05
C VAL A 123 20.17 -12.74 10.80
N HIS A 124 19.56 -11.82 11.55
CA HIS A 124 20.26 -10.85 12.39
C HIS A 124 21.05 -11.54 13.50
N VAL A 125 20.48 -12.55 14.17
CA VAL A 125 21.14 -13.31 15.24
C VAL A 125 22.20 -14.26 14.68
N GLN A 126 21.94 -14.93 13.56
CA GLN A 126 22.93 -15.75 12.85
C GLN A 126 24.06 -14.89 12.32
N THR A 127 23.77 -13.69 11.81
CA THR A 127 24.81 -12.70 11.48
C THR A 127 25.46 -12.11 12.73
N GLN A 128 24.82 -11.96 13.89
CA GLN A 128 25.56 -11.57 15.11
C GLN A 128 26.54 -12.66 15.56
N HIS A 129 26.15 -13.94 15.47
CA HIS A 129 26.96 -15.07 15.95
C HIS A 129 28.02 -15.55 14.94
N VAL A 130 27.79 -15.38 13.64
CA VAL A 130 28.73 -15.75 12.57
C VAL A 130 29.49 -14.52 12.01
N PHE A 131 28.90 -13.32 12.04
CA PHE A 131 29.44 -12.11 11.43
C PHE A 131 29.84 -11.01 12.43
N ARG A 132 31.14 -10.76 12.46
CA ARG A 132 31.72 -9.43 12.72
C ARG A 132 31.59 -8.53 11.48
N GLY A 133 30.45 -8.58 10.78
CA GLY A 133 30.20 -7.87 9.53
C GLY A 133 30.17 -6.35 9.73
N SER A 134 30.62 -5.60 8.72
CA SER A 134 30.67 -4.15 8.80
C SER A 134 29.26 -3.56 8.94
N VAL A 135 29.15 -2.38 9.56
CA VAL A 135 27.86 -1.65 9.68
C VAL A 135 27.20 -1.47 8.30
N GLN A 136 28.01 -1.37 7.24
CA GLN A 136 27.54 -1.22 5.86
C GLN A 136 26.70 -2.42 5.38
N GLU A 137 27.11 -3.66 5.66
CA GLU A 137 26.37 -4.86 5.24
C GLU A 137 24.99 -4.94 5.91
N LYS A 138 24.94 -4.60 7.20
CA LYS A 138 23.70 -4.52 7.97
C LYS A 138 22.76 -3.45 7.42
N VAL A 139 23.30 -2.30 7.00
CA VAL A 139 22.53 -1.21 6.39
C VAL A 139 21.99 -1.64 5.02
N VAL A 140 22.79 -2.27 4.15
CA VAL A 140 22.34 -2.72 2.82
C VAL A 140 21.22 -3.75 2.93
N ILE A 141 21.37 -4.78 3.76
CA ILE A 141 20.33 -5.79 3.98
C ILE A 141 19.09 -5.16 4.65
N GLY A 142 19.29 -4.24 5.60
CA GLY A 142 18.20 -3.51 6.25
C GLY A 142 17.37 -2.67 5.28
N MET A 143 18.01 -1.99 4.32
CA MET A 143 17.31 -1.23 3.27
C MET A 143 16.48 -2.14 2.36
N PHE A 144 16.97 -3.33 2.03
CA PHE A 144 16.20 -4.32 1.27
C PHE A 144 14.92 -4.75 2.01
N PHE A 145 15.04 -5.13 3.29
CA PHE A 145 13.86 -5.50 4.10
C PHE A 145 12.88 -4.34 4.27
N LEU A 146 13.38 -3.12 4.51
CA LEU A 146 12.55 -1.92 4.60
C LEU A 146 11.78 -1.69 3.29
N GLY A 147 12.46 -1.74 2.15
CA GLY A 147 11.86 -1.59 0.84
C GLY A 147 10.79 -2.66 0.55
N ALA A 148 11.09 -3.92 0.86
CA ALA A 148 10.15 -5.03 0.69
C ALA A 148 8.90 -4.87 1.57
N VAL A 149 9.07 -4.57 2.85
CA VAL A 149 7.94 -4.37 3.79
C VAL A 149 7.08 -3.20 3.35
N LEU A 150 7.68 -2.08 2.96
CA LEU A 150 6.93 -0.92 2.48
C LEU A 150 6.16 -1.29 1.20
N CYS A 151 6.82 -1.89 0.21
CA CYS A 151 6.18 -2.30 -1.05
C CYS A 151 4.94 -3.18 -0.82
N LEU A 152 5.09 -4.22 -0.01
CA LEU A 152 3.99 -5.12 0.33
C LEU A 152 2.90 -4.39 1.12
N SER A 153 3.28 -3.53 2.08
CA SER A 153 2.37 -2.72 2.89
C SER A 153 1.45 -1.85 2.05
N PHE A 154 2.04 -1.06 1.15
CA PHE A 154 1.28 -0.16 0.29
C PHE A 154 0.36 -0.91 -0.65
N SER A 155 0.80 -2.08 -1.14
CA SER A 155 -0.03 -2.89 -2.03
C SER A 155 -1.25 -3.47 -1.33
N TRP A 156 -1.11 -4.15 -0.17
CA TRP A 156 -2.29 -4.73 0.50
C TRP A 156 -3.22 -3.64 1.06
N LEU A 157 -2.68 -2.50 1.49
CA LEU A 157 -3.48 -1.34 1.92
C LEU A 157 -4.29 -0.79 0.74
N PHE A 158 -3.66 -0.60 -0.41
CA PHE A 158 -4.34 -0.17 -1.64
C PHE A 158 -5.49 -1.11 -1.98
N HIS A 159 -5.25 -2.42 -2.07
CA HIS A 159 -6.31 -3.39 -2.36
C HIS A 159 -7.41 -3.43 -1.29
N THR A 160 -7.08 -3.14 -0.03
CA THR A 160 -8.08 -3.05 1.05
C THR A 160 -9.02 -1.86 0.83
N VAL A 161 -8.48 -0.68 0.55
CA VAL A 161 -9.25 0.57 0.41
C VAL A 161 -9.65 0.90 -1.03
N TYR A 162 -9.35 0.02 -1.99
CA TYR A 162 -9.56 0.24 -3.42
C TYR A 162 -10.98 0.68 -3.75
N CYS A 163 -12.00 0.11 -3.09
CA CYS A 163 -13.41 0.47 -3.27
C CYS A 163 -13.86 1.78 -2.59
N GLY A 164 -12.95 2.56 -1.97
CA GLY A 164 -13.25 3.81 -1.29
C GLY A 164 -13.09 5.04 -2.19
N THR A 165 -14.13 5.87 -2.28
CA THR A 165 -14.26 6.97 -3.26
C THR A 165 -13.23 8.08 -3.13
N THR A 166 -12.91 8.54 -1.91
CA THR A 166 -12.03 9.70 -1.68
C THR A 166 -10.60 9.32 -1.30
N VAL A 167 -10.41 8.14 -0.73
CA VAL A 167 -9.13 7.73 -0.13
C VAL A 167 -8.48 6.54 -0.85
N GLY A 168 -9.20 5.83 -1.72
CA GLY A 168 -8.54 4.96 -2.70
C GLY A 168 -7.56 5.75 -3.57
N ILE A 169 -7.94 6.98 -3.94
CA ILE A 169 -7.09 7.94 -4.65
C ILE A 169 -5.94 8.42 -3.75
N ALA A 170 -6.18 8.75 -2.48
CA ALA A 170 -5.12 9.18 -1.57
C ALA A 170 -4.14 8.05 -1.18
N PHE A 171 -4.56 6.78 -1.15
CA PHE A 171 -3.68 5.61 -1.01
C PHE A 171 -3.03 5.18 -2.32
N LEU A 172 -3.62 5.48 -3.48
CA LEU A 172 -2.93 5.38 -4.78
C LEU A 172 -1.80 6.42 -4.85
N ILE A 173 -2.07 7.63 -4.31
CA ILE A 173 -1.07 8.69 -4.13
C ILE A 173 -0.03 8.25 -3.09
N MET A 174 -0.40 7.86 -1.86
CA MET A 174 0.52 7.41 -0.79
C MET A 174 1.24 6.10 -1.08
N GLY A 175 0.64 5.16 -1.82
CA GLY A 175 1.26 3.93 -2.30
C GLY A 175 2.33 4.18 -3.37
N SER A 176 2.35 5.40 -3.92
CA SER A 176 3.44 5.94 -4.74
C SER A 176 4.57 6.56 -3.89
N PHE A 177 4.36 6.83 -2.58
CA PHE A 177 5.37 7.40 -1.67
C PHE A 177 6.54 6.50 -1.21
N PRO A 178 6.48 5.15 -1.13
CA PRO A 178 7.70 4.36 -0.90
C PRO A 178 8.65 4.44 -2.10
N CYS A 179 8.10 4.70 -3.29
CA CYS A 179 8.86 4.95 -4.50
C CYS A 179 9.48 6.37 -4.50
N PHE A 180 8.96 7.30 -3.68
CA PHE A 180 9.31 8.73 -3.71
C PHE A 180 10.75 9.04 -3.33
N ILE A 181 11.39 8.31 -2.41
CA ILE A 181 12.80 8.60 -2.04
C ILE A 181 13.72 8.39 -3.24
N TYR A 182 13.44 7.39 -4.09
CA TYR A 182 14.25 7.08 -5.26
C TYR A 182 13.76 7.81 -6.53
N LEU A 183 12.46 8.10 -6.62
CA LEU A 183 11.83 8.85 -7.71
C LEU A 183 12.06 10.37 -7.60
N MET A 184 12.50 10.92 -6.46
CA MET A 184 12.78 12.37 -6.31
C MET A 184 13.86 12.87 -7.29
N VAL A 185 14.79 12.01 -7.71
CA VAL A 185 15.74 12.30 -8.80
C VAL A 185 15.04 12.37 -10.17
N CYS A 186 13.98 11.58 -10.38
CA CYS A 186 13.22 11.53 -11.62
C CYS A 186 12.07 12.56 -11.68
N VAL A 187 11.48 12.94 -10.55
CA VAL A 187 10.31 13.85 -10.45
C VAL A 187 10.68 15.32 -10.67
N LEU A 188 11.94 15.72 -10.48
CA LEU A 188 12.42 17.03 -10.95
C LEU A 188 12.22 17.24 -12.46
N VAL A 189 11.98 16.17 -13.23
CA VAL A 189 11.84 16.21 -14.69
C VAL A 189 10.38 16.10 -15.19
N SER A 190 9.37 15.79 -14.37
CA SER A 190 8.07 15.29 -14.90
C SER A 190 6.76 15.92 -14.39
N VAL A 191 6.78 17.14 -13.84
CA VAL A 191 5.62 17.78 -13.16
C VAL A 191 4.48 18.28 -14.08
N THR A 192 4.16 17.70 -15.25
CA THR A 192 3.19 18.36 -16.18
C THR A 192 2.13 17.57 -16.95
N SER A 193 1.93 16.23 -16.86
CA SER A 193 0.88 15.61 -17.73
C SER A 193 0.33 14.22 -17.34
N PRO A 194 -0.91 13.82 -17.75
CA PRO A 194 -1.59 12.55 -17.43
C PRO A 194 -1.00 11.26 -18.03
N VAL A 195 0.25 11.27 -18.50
CA VAL A 195 0.97 10.14 -19.13
C VAL A 195 1.47 9.11 -18.09
N CYS A 196 0.82 9.06 -16.91
CA CYS A 196 1.37 8.59 -15.65
C CYS A 196 1.55 7.06 -15.54
N CYS A 197 0.60 6.26 -16.03
CA CYS A 197 0.63 4.80 -15.85
C CYS A 197 1.67 4.08 -16.72
N CYS A 198 1.77 4.47 -17.99
CA CYS A 198 2.71 3.85 -18.94
C CYS A 198 4.16 4.26 -18.62
N VAL A 199 4.38 5.51 -18.21
CA VAL A 199 5.71 6.00 -17.80
C VAL A 199 6.15 5.29 -16.52
N LEU A 200 5.28 5.10 -15.53
CA LEU A 200 5.60 4.34 -14.32
C LEU A 200 5.99 2.90 -14.63
N GLN A 201 5.22 2.21 -15.47
CA GLN A 201 5.55 0.84 -15.90
C GLN A 201 6.91 0.79 -16.59
N VAL A 202 7.16 1.68 -17.55
CA VAL A 202 8.45 1.76 -18.27
C VAL A 202 9.60 2.06 -17.30
N CYS A 203 9.42 2.97 -16.34
CA CYS A 203 10.42 3.26 -15.32
C CYS A 203 10.73 2.04 -14.43
N LEU A 204 9.72 1.25 -14.06
CA LEU A 204 9.92 0.01 -13.30
C LEU A 204 10.64 -1.06 -14.14
N TRP A 205 10.34 -1.16 -15.44
CA TRP A 205 11.08 -2.02 -16.36
C TRP A 205 12.54 -1.60 -16.50
N VAL A 206 12.80 -0.30 -16.66
CA VAL A 206 14.17 0.25 -16.75
C VAL A 206 14.92 0.01 -15.44
N LEU A 207 14.28 0.16 -14.29
CA LEU A 207 14.87 -0.13 -12.99
C LEU A 207 15.16 -1.63 -12.81
N GLY A 208 14.22 -2.51 -13.15
CA GLY A 208 14.40 -3.96 -13.10
C GLY A 208 15.51 -4.44 -14.05
N LEU A 209 15.61 -3.83 -15.23
CA LEU A 209 16.66 -4.12 -16.22
C LEU A 209 17.99 -3.42 -15.91
N SER A 210 18.02 -2.43 -15.02
CA SER A 210 19.26 -1.77 -14.61
C SER A 210 20.25 -2.77 -13.98
N GLY A 211 19.75 -3.83 -13.33
CA GLY A 211 20.58 -4.91 -12.79
C GLY A 211 21.33 -5.73 -13.85
N VAL A 212 20.93 -5.67 -15.12
CA VAL A 212 21.63 -6.36 -16.22
C VAL A 212 23.01 -5.76 -16.46
N VAL A 213 23.17 -4.43 -16.32
CA VAL A 213 24.45 -3.76 -16.57
C VAL A 213 25.52 -4.15 -15.54
N PRO A 214 25.29 -4.08 -14.21
CA PRO A 214 26.23 -4.59 -13.21
C PRO A 214 26.49 -6.09 -13.35
N THR A 215 25.47 -6.88 -13.69
CA THR A 215 25.63 -8.33 -13.91
C THR A 215 26.55 -8.61 -15.09
N LEU A 216 26.33 -7.92 -16.22
CA LEU A 216 27.16 -8.07 -17.41
C LEU A 216 28.61 -7.61 -17.14
N HIS A 217 28.77 -6.49 -16.44
CA HIS A 217 30.10 -6.03 -16.00
C HIS A 217 30.80 -7.09 -15.16
N PHE A 218 30.13 -7.65 -14.15
CA PHE A 218 30.70 -8.71 -13.31
C PHE A 218 31.11 -9.96 -14.12
N VAL A 219 30.27 -10.41 -15.06
CA VAL A 219 30.59 -11.55 -15.92
C VAL A 219 31.80 -11.28 -16.82
N ILE A 220 31.93 -10.05 -17.33
CA ILE A 220 33.07 -9.64 -18.16
C ILE A 220 34.34 -9.53 -17.32
N SER A 221 34.27 -8.98 -16.10
CA SER A 221 35.43 -8.76 -15.23
C SER A 221 35.96 -10.06 -14.60
N GLU A 222 35.08 -10.91 -14.07
CA GLU A 222 35.46 -12.12 -13.31
C GLU A 222 35.46 -13.41 -14.15
N GLY A 223 34.88 -13.35 -15.34
CA GLY A 223 34.70 -14.50 -16.22
C GLY A 223 33.49 -15.37 -15.86
N LEU A 224 32.94 -16.02 -16.88
CA LEU A 224 31.69 -16.78 -16.79
C LEU A 224 31.77 -17.97 -15.81
N ILE A 225 32.95 -18.60 -15.69
CA ILE A 225 33.15 -19.78 -14.84
C ILE A 225 33.07 -19.40 -13.35
N LYS A 226 33.76 -18.33 -12.92
CA LYS A 226 33.65 -17.83 -11.53
C LYS A 226 32.24 -17.36 -11.23
N ALA A 227 31.63 -16.59 -12.15
CA ALA A 227 30.28 -16.06 -11.94
C ALA A 227 29.19 -17.15 -11.87
N THR A 228 29.37 -18.26 -12.59
CA THR A 228 28.48 -19.43 -12.50
C THR A 228 28.79 -20.31 -11.28
N ALA A 229 30.08 -20.48 -10.93
CA ALA A 229 30.52 -21.29 -9.80
C ALA A 229 30.11 -20.70 -8.43
N ILE A 230 30.08 -19.37 -8.31
CA ILE A 230 29.58 -18.68 -7.09
C ILE A 230 28.03 -18.76 -7.01
N GLY A 231 27.36 -19.33 -8.03
CA GLY A 231 25.92 -19.60 -8.03
C GLY A 231 25.02 -18.37 -8.22
N GLN A 232 25.60 -17.16 -8.29
CA GLN A 232 24.85 -15.91 -8.36
C GLN A 232 24.06 -15.75 -9.66
N ILE A 233 24.63 -16.16 -10.80
CA ILE A 233 23.93 -16.08 -12.09
C ILE A 233 22.63 -16.91 -12.07
N GLY A 234 22.63 -18.07 -11.43
CA GLY A 234 21.45 -18.93 -11.33
C GLY A 234 20.31 -18.25 -10.58
N TRP A 235 20.59 -17.63 -9.44
CA TRP A 235 19.61 -16.90 -8.64
C TRP A 235 19.10 -15.63 -9.36
N LEU A 236 19.99 -14.90 -10.03
CA LEU A 236 19.62 -13.72 -10.83
C LEU A 236 18.73 -14.11 -12.02
N LEU A 237 19.05 -15.19 -12.73
CA LEU A 237 18.24 -15.68 -13.84
C LEU A 237 16.87 -16.15 -13.36
N LEU A 238 16.81 -16.89 -12.24
CA LEU A 238 15.54 -17.33 -11.65
C LEU A 238 14.69 -16.13 -11.24
N MET A 239 15.28 -15.13 -10.59
CA MET A 239 14.61 -13.89 -10.24
C MET A 239 14.05 -13.17 -11.49
N ALA A 240 14.84 -13.07 -12.56
CA ALA A 240 14.41 -12.47 -13.82
C ALA A 240 13.24 -13.23 -14.46
N ILE A 241 13.29 -14.57 -14.48
CA ILE A 241 12.20 -15.41 -14.99
C ILE A 241 10.91 -15.16 -14.20
N LEU A 242 10.98 -15.09 -12.87
CA LEU A 242 9.81 -14.85 -12.02
C LEU A 242 9.17 -13.48 -12.31
N TYR A 243 9.98 -12.41 -12.38
CA TYR A 243 9.46 -11.07 -12.66
C TYR A 243 8.90 -10.92 -14.07
N ILE A 244 9.61 -11.40 -15.09
CA ILE A 244 9.14 -11.34 -16.48
C ILE A 244 7.86 -12.14 -16.64
N THR A 245 7.82 -13.36 -16.09
CA THR A 245 6.62 -14.21 -16.14
C THR A 245 5.45 -13.53 -15.44
N GLY A 246 5.65 -12.98 -14.25
CA GLY A 246 4.61 -12.25 -13.52
C GLY A 246 4.08 -11.06 -14.30
N ALA A 247 4.98 -10.24 -14.86
CA ALA A 247 4.59 -9.08 -15.66
C ALA A 247 3.86 -9.47 -16.95
N CYS A 248 4.29 -10.56 -17.62
CA CYS A 248 3.61 -11.09 -18.80
C CYS A 248 2.21 -11.62 -18.45
N LEU A 249 2.05 -12.35 -17.35
CA LEU A 249 0.74 -12.85 -16.90
C LEU A 249 -0.21 -11.69 -16.60
N TYR A 250 0.27 -10.68 -15.87
CA TYR A 250 -0.49 -9.47 -15.54
C TYR A 250 -0.90 -8.68 -16.80
N ALA A 251 0.05 -8.42 -17.71
CA ALA A 251 -0.22 -7.67 -18.93
C ALA A 251 -1.16 -8.42 -19.89
N ALA A 252 -1.02 -9.74 -19.98
CA ALA A 252 -1.85 -10.57 -20.86
C ALA A 252 -3.21 -10.93 -20.25
N ARG A 253 -3.43 -10.65 -18.95
CA ARG A 253 -4.63 -11.02 -18.18
C ARG A 253 -4.91 -12.53 -18.22
N ILE A 254 -3.87 -13.34 -18.03
CA ILE A 254 -3.95 -14.80 -18.05
C ILE A 254 -4.01 -15.33 -16.61
N PRO A 255 -4.92 -16.27 -16.28
CA PRO A 255 -5.77 -17.09 -17.17
C PRO A 255 -7.20 -16.57 -17.41
N GLU A 256 -7.62 -15.50 -16.76
CA GLU A 256 -9.01 -15.01 -16.81
C GLU A 256 -9.46 -14.63 -18.23
N ARG A 257 -8.53 -14.24 -19.10
CA ARG A 257 -8.78 -14.02 -20.53
C ARG A 257 -9.30 -15.27 -21.25
N PHE A 258 -8.87 -16.46 -20.84
CA PHE A 258 -9.31 -17.73 -21.42
C PHE A 258 -10.59 -18.27 -20.76
N PHE A 259 -10.82 -17.92 -19.50
CA PHE A 259 -11.96 -18.38 -18.72
C PHE A 259 -12.67 -17.22 -18.00
N PRO A 260 -13.34 -16.31 -18.74
CA PRO A 260 -14.06 -15.20 -18.13
C PRO A 260 -15.11 -15.71 -17.13
N GLY A 261 -15.20 -15.08 -15.95
CA GLY A 261 -16.14 -15.46 -14.89
C GLY A 261 -15.74 -16.68 -14.04
N LYS A 262 -14.73 -17.47 -14.44
CA LYS A 262 -14.29 -18.65 -13.65
C LYS A 262 -13.18 -18.33 -12.66
N CYS A 263 -12.39 -17.29 -12.95
CA CYS A 263 -11.27 -16.84 -12.14
C CYS A 263 -11.60 -15.58 -11.31
N ASP A 264 -12.90 -15.29 -11.10
CA ASP A 264 -13.36 -14.07 -10.43
C ASP A 264 -12.77 -13.90 -9.02
N ILE A 265 -12.69 -15.00 -8.25
CA ILE A 265 -12.21 -14.96 -6.86
C ILE A 265 -10.79 -15.51 -6.73
N TRP A 266 -10.41 -16.50 -7.53
CA TRP A 266 -9.15 -17.22 -7.36
C TRP A 266 -8.42 -17.39 -8.71
N PHE A 267 -7.10 -17.26 -8.65
CA PHE A 267 -6.14 -17.51 -9.73
C PHE A 267 -6.26 -16.61 -10.97
N HIS A 268 -6.78 -15.39 -10.82
CA HIS A 268 -6.64 -14.39 -11.88
C HIS A 268 -5.22 -13.80 -11.92
N SER A 269 -4.85 -13.20 -13.05
CA SER A 269 -3.49 -12.73 -13.35
C SER A 269 -2.88 -11.85 -12.26
N HIS A 270 -3.66 -10.91 -11.70
CA HIS A 270 -3.21 -10.03 -10.62
C HIS A 270 -2.78 -10.79 -9.36
N GLN A 271 -3.52 -11.84 -8.98
CA GLN A 271 -3.17 -12.68 -7.82
C GLN A 271 -1.87 -13.44 -8.08
N LEU A 272 -1.74 -14.01 -9.29
CA LEU A 272 -0.53 -14.72 -9.69
C LEU A 272 0.68 -13.79 -9.72
N PHE A 273 0.50 -12.56 -10.18
CA PHE A 273 1.53 -11.53 -10.15
C PHE A 273 1.99 -11.23 -8.72
N HIS A 274 1.07 -11.01 -7.78
CA HIS A 274 1.40 -10.82 -6.36
C HIS A 274 2.22 -11.98 -5.78
N ILE A 275 1.80 -13.21 -6.05
CA ILE A 275 2.51 -14.41 -5.59
C ILE A 275 3.94 -14.44 -6.15
N LEU A 276 4.11 -14.14 -7.44
CA LEU A 276 5.42 -14.12 -8.09
C LEU A 276 6.32 -12.98 -7.60
N VAL A 277 5.75 -11.83 -7.22
CA VAL A 277 6.50 -10.73 -6.59
C VAL A 277 7.04 -11.17 -5.24
N VAL A 278 6.22 -11.80 -4.38
CA VAL A 278 6.66 -12.32 -3.07
C VAL A 278 7.72 -13.42 -3.25
N ALA A 279 7.51 -14.35 -4.18
CA ALA A 279 8.47 -15.41 -4.48
C ALA A 279 9.79 -14.84 -5.01
N GLY A 280 9.74 -13.87 -5.93
CA GLY A 280 10.91 -13.18 -6.47
C GLY A 280 11.71 -12.46 -5.39
N ALA A 281 11.03 -11.79 -4.46
CA ALA A 281 11.67 -11.15 -3.32
C ALA A 281 12.38 -12.16 -2.40
N PHE A 282 11.77 -13.33 -2.16
CA PHE A 282 12.40 -14.40 -1.37
C PHE A 282 13.61 -15.02 -2.07
N VAL A 283 13.51 -15.26 -3.38
CA VAL A 283 14.63 -15.73 -4.22
C VAL A 283 15.79 -14.73 -4.21
N HIS A 284 15.49 -13.43 -4.31
CA HIS A 284 16.48 -12.36 -4.20
C HIS A 284 17.18 -12.39 -2.85
N PHE A 285 16.40 -12.47 -1.76
CA PHE A 285 16.93 -12.55 -0.41
C PHE A 285 17.86 -13.75 -0.24
N HIS A 286 17.45 -14.93 -0.70
CA HIS A 286 18.26 -16.15 -0.66
C HIS A 286 19.58 -16.00 -1.46
N GLY A 287 19.52 -15.40 -2.64
CA GLY A 287 20.71 -15.13 -3.46
C GLY A 287 21.72 -14.22 -2.75
N VAL A 288 21.24 -13.16 -2.08
CA VAL A 288 22.06 -12.22 -1.30
C VAL A 288 22.67 -12.89 -0.06
N CYS A 289 21.90 -13.72 0.66
CA CYS A 289 22.43 -14.48 1.80
C CYS A 289 23.57 -15.41 1.40
N ASN A 290 23.42 -16.13 0.29
CA ASN A 290 24.47 -17.01 -0.23
C ASN A 290 25.72 -16.23 -0.66
N LEU A 291 25.55 -15.04 -1.25
CA LEU A 291 26.68 -14.18 -1.62
C LEU A 291 27.45 -13.70 -0.39
N GLN A 292 26.72 -13.34 0.66
CA GLN A 292 27.28 -12.89 1.92
C GLN A 292 28.04 -14.03 2.63
N GLU A 293 27.50 -15.25 2.62
CA GLU A 293 28.19 -16.44 3.14
C GLU A 293 29.47 -16.73 2.34
N PHE A 294 29.41 -16.70 1.01
CA PHE A 294 30.59 -16.88 0.17
C PHE A 294 31.68 -15.85 0.49
N ARG A 295 31.32 -14.55 0.56
CA ARG A 295 32.26 -13.49 0.93
C ARG A 295 32.90 -13.70 2.30
N TYR A 296 32.14 -14.25 3.25
CA TYR A 296 32.67 -14.61 4.56
C TYR A 296 33.71 -15.74 4.48
N THR A 297 33.43 -16.79 3.71
CA THR A 297 34.35 -17.93 3.56
C THR A 297 35.67 -17.55 2.90
N VAL A 298 35.66 -16.61 1.96
CA VAL A 298 36.86 -16.12 1.25
C VAL A 298 37.62 -15.07 2.07
N GLY A 299 36.94 -14.37 2.98
CA GLY A 299 37.51 -13.29 3.80
C GLY A 299 37.55 -11.95 3.06
N ALA A 300 37.75 -10.85 3.82
CA ALA A 300 37.77 -9.48 3.28
C ALA A 300 39.09 -9.09 2.59
N GLY A 301 40.09 -9.98 2.61
CA GLY A 301 41.37 -9.74 1.98
C GLY A 301 41.29 -9.99 0.48
N CYS A 302 41.32 -8.92 -0.32
CA CYS A 302 41.65 -9.06 -1.74
C CYS A 302 43.15 -9.38 -1.82
N ALA A 303 43.52 -10.66 -1.69
CA ALA A 303 44.71 -11.11 -2.39
C ALA A 303 44.30 -11.13 -3.86
N ASP A 304 44.45 -9.99 -4.54
CA ASP A 304 44.53 -10.01 -5.99
C ASP A 304 45.52 -11.13 -6.32
N ASP A 305 45.11 -12.06 -7.18
CA ASP A 305 46.02 -13.00 -7.82
C ASP A 305 46.94 -12.18 -8.75
N GLY A 306 47.74 -11.31 -8.15
CA GLY A 306 48.91 -10.73 -8.76
C GLY A 306 49.92 -11.84 -8.85
N ALA A 307 49.92 -12.55 -9.98
CA ALA A 307 51.15 -13.06 -10.57
C ALA A 307 50.92 -13.58 -11.98
N PRO A 308 51.88 -13.41 -12.92
CA PRO A 308 53.04 -12.52 -12.94
C PRO A 308 52.92 -11.38 -13.98
#